data_AF-A0A8F2JBA3-F1
#
_entry.id   AF-A0A8F2JBA3-F1
#
_cell.length_a   1.000
_cell.length_b   1.000
_cell.length_c   1.000
_cell.angle_alpha   90.00
_cell.angle_beta   90.00
_cell.angle_gamma   90.00
#
_symmetry.space_group_name_H-M   'P 1'
#
loop_
_entity.id
_entity.type
_entity.pdbx_description
1 polymer ?
#
loop_
_entity_poly.entity_id
_entity_poly.type
_entity_poly.pdbx_seq_one_letter_code
_entity_poly.pdbx_strand_id
1 'polypeptide(L)'
;MKRSIAVILTLVMCLSLIGCGGVPDGMSKSAYEIGVKALKITDQYIDADISADEAHAKLSDLSDRIDSLPYSTENIKDRMVGIYIDSISYELIRFQMDYSSIVEDRDKLANVLGR
;
A
#
# COMPACT_ATOMS: atom_id res chain seq x y z
N MET A 1 0.58 33.15 11.67
CA MET A 1 0.14 31.81 11.22
C MET A 1 0.16 31.69 9.69
N LYS A 2 1.28 31.95 9.01
CA LYS A 2 1.38 31.84 7.53
C LYS A 2 2.65 31.14 7.03
N ARG A 3 3.54 30.74 7.95
CA ARG A 3 4.84 30.11 7.62
C ARG A 3 4.88 28.60 7.89
N SER A 4 3.93 28.06 8.66
CA SER A 4 3.89 26.65 9.04
C SER A 4 3.20 25.73 8.01
N ILE A 5 2.38 26.29 7.11
CA ILE A 5 1.68 25.51 6.06
C ILE A 5 2.63 25.16 4.90
N ALA A 6 3.61 26.02 4.62
CA ALA A 6 4.54 25.82 3.51
C ALA A 6 5.50 24.64 3.75
N VAL A 7 5.81 24.29 5.00
CA VAL A 7 6.76 23.22 5.33
C VAL A 7 6.14 21.83 5.14
N ILE A 8 4.84 21.68 5.43
CA ILE A 8 4.10 20.42 5.24
C ILE A 8 3.93 20.12 3.73
N LEU A 9 3.68 21.16 2.92
CA LEU A 9 3.52 21.01 1.47
C LEU A 9 4.79 20.57 0.74
N THR A 10 5.97 20.91 1.26
CA THR A 10 7.26 20.47 0.68
C THR A 10 7.61 19.02 0.99
N LEU A 11 7.10 18.42 2.07
CA LEU A 11 7.41 17.03 2.41
C LEU A 11 6.69 16.03 1.50
N VAL A 12 5.47 16.38 1.05
CA VAL A 12 4.65 15.58 0.13
C VAL A 12 5.26 15.51 -1.28
N MET A 13 6.06 16.51 -1.68
CA MET A 13 6.64 16.57 -3.02
C MET A 13 7.88 15.67 -3.18
N CYS A 14 8.57 15.29 -2.08
CA CYS A 14 9.75 14.43 -2.13
C CYS A 14 9.44 12.94 -2.34
N LEU A 15 8.19 12.49 -2.12
CA LEU A 15 7.77 11.10 -2.37
C LEU A 15 7.45 10.81 -3.84
N SER A 16 7.38 11.84 -4.69
CA SER A 16 7.06 11.68 -6.11
C SER A 16 8.24 11.25 -7.01
N LEU A 17 9.44 11.09 -6.44
CA LEU A 17 10.65 10.67 -7.16
C LEU A 17 10.93 9.16 -7.16
N ILE A 18 10.08 8.34 -6.52
CA ILE A 18 10.22 6.88 -6.53
C ILE A 18 9.43 6.31 -7.72
N GLY A 19 9.98 6.47 -8.92
CA GLY A 19 9.28 6.08 -10.16
C GLY A 19 10.19 5.74 -11.33
N CYS A 20 11.48 5.47 -11.07
CA CYS A 20 12.40 4.86 -12.04
C CYS A 20 12.81 3.46 -11.55
N GLY A 21 11.85 2.67 -11.07
CA GLY A 21 12.04 1.26 -10.72
C GLY A 21 11.04 0.43 -11.49
N GLY A 22 11.51 -0.49 -12.34
CA GLY A 22 10.65 -1.45 -13.04
C GLY A 22 9.98 -2.41 -12.07
N VAL A 23 9.19 -3.35 -12.61
CA VAL A 23 8.64 -4.46 -11.83
C VAL A 23 9.81 -5.25 -11.21
N PRO A 24 9.83 -5.49 -9.88
CA PRO A 24 10.89 -6.27 -9.24
C PRO A 24 10.99 -7.69 -9.82
N ASP A 25 12.22 -8.23 -9.90
CA ASP A 25 12.45 -9.60 -10.38
C ASP A 25 11.63 -10.62 -9.58
N GLY A 26 10.99 -11.58 -10.27
CA GLY A 26 10.15 -12.61 -9.64
C GLY A 26 8.78 -12.10 -9.17
N MET A 27 8.34 -10.93 -9.66
CA MET A 27 6.99 -10.40 -9.46
C MET A 27 6.29 -10.26 -10.82
N SER A 28 5.01 -10.63 -10.87
CA SER A 28 4.19 -10.36 -12.04
C SER A 28 3.83 -8.88 -12.14
N LYS A 29 3.69 -8.37 -13.37
CA LYS A 29 3.25 -6.99 -13.59
C LYS A 29 1.89 -6.71 -12.94
N SER A 30 0.98 -7.68 -12.96
CA SER A 30 -0.34 -7.56 -12.34
C SER A 30 -0.26 -7.43 -10.82
N ALA A 31 0.54 -8.25 -10.15
CA ALA A 31 0.75 -8.13 -8.71
C ALA A 31 1.41 -6.79 -8.34
N TYR A 32 2.39 -6.34 -9.14
CA TYR A 32 3.01 -5.03 -8.96
C TYR A 32 2.00 -3.88 -9.04
N GLU A 33 1.17 -3.86 -10.08
CA GLU A 33 0.15 -2.81 -10.27
C GLU A 33 -0.90 -2.81 -9.15
N ILE A 34 -1.30 -4.00 -8.67
CA ILE A 34 -2.21 -4.15 -7.53
C ILE A 34 -1.55 -3.58 -6.26
N GLY A 35 -0.30 -3.98 -5.98
CA GLY A 35 0.44 -3.50 -4.80
C GLY A 35 0.66 -1.98 -4.82
N VAL A 36 1.00 -1.39 -5.96
CA VAL A 36 1.13 0.07 -6.10
C VAL A 36 -0.20 0.78 -5.84
N LYS A 37 -1.33 0.20 -6.31
CA LYS A 37 -2.65 0.76 -6.04
C LYS A 37 -3.00 0.65 -4.56
N ALA A 38 -2.66 -0.45 -3.91
CA ALA A 38 -2.87 -0.65 -2.47
C ALA A 38 -2.07 0.38 -1.65
N LEU A 39 -0.78 0.58 -1.95
CA LEU A 39 0.02 1.63 -1.31
C LEU A 39 -0.65 3.00 -1.41
N LYS A 40 -1.12 3.37 -2.60
CA LYS A 40 -1.80 4.65 -2.80
C LYS A 40 -3.06 4.78 -1.95
N ILE A 41 -3.85 3.71 -1.81
CA ILE A 41 -5.06 3.72 -0.97
C ILE A 41 -4.67 3.88 0.50
N THR A 42 -3.64 3.18 0.95
CA THR A 42 -3.13 3.30 2.33
C THR A 42 -2.58 4.70 2.62
N ASP A 43 -1.84 5.29 1.67
CA ASP A 43 -1.34 6.66 1.77
C ASP A 43 -2.50 7.67 1.85
N GLN A 44 -3.55 7.50 1.01
CA GLN A 44 -4.76 8.33 1.09
C GLN A 44 -5.46 8.23 2.45
N TYR A 45 -5.48 7.04 3.06
CA TYR A 45 -6.01 6.88 4.41
C TYR A 45 -5.12 7.57 5.46
N ILE A 46 -3.80 7.38 5.36
CA ILE A 46 -2.79 8.01 6.24
C ILE A 46 -2.88 9.53 6.21
N ASP A 47 -3.10 10.10 5.03
CA ASP A 47 -3.27 11.54 4.80
C ASP A 47 -4.68 12.05 5.16
N ALA A 48 -5.56 11.16 5.65
CA ALA A 48 -6.95 11.41 6.02
C ALA A 48 -7.84 11.88 4.86
N ASP A 49 -7.48 11.56 3.61
CA ASP A 49 -8.27 11.84 2.41
C ASP A 49 -9.49 10.90 2.29
N ILE A 50 -9.38 9.68 2.83
CA ILE A 50 -10.46 8.67 2.83
C ILE A 50 -10.64 8.07 4.24
N SER A 51 -11.83 7.56 4.52
CA SER A 51 -12.11 6.90 5.81
C SER A 51 -11.49 5.50 5.89
N ALA A 52 -11.37 4.97 7.11
CA ALA A 52 -10.93 3.59 7.32
C ALA A 52 -11.84 2.57 6.61
N ASP A 53 -13.16 2.77 6.68
CA ASP A 53 -14.15 1.90 6.01
C ASP A 53 -13.99 1.93 4.49
N GLU A 54 -13.75 3.11 3.91
CA GLU A 54 -13.54 3.26 2.47
C GLU A 54 -12.20 2.62 2.04
N ALA A 55 -11.15 2.81 2.82
CA ALA A 55 -9.85 2.20 2.58
C ALA A 55 -9.94 0.67 2.66
N HIS A 56 -10.59 0.14 3.71
CA HIS A 56 -10.82 -1.29 3.89
C HIS A 56 -11.58 -1.91 2.72
N ALA A 57 -12.70 -1.31 2.30
CA ALA A 57 -13.48 -1.81 1.17
C ALA A 57 -12.66 -1.87 -0.13
N LYS A 58 -11.85 -0.83 -0.39
CA LYS A 58 -10.97 -0.78 -1.56
C LYS A 58 -9.83 -1.79 -1.48
N LEU A 59 -9.22 -1.99 -0.31
CA LEU A 59 -8.14 -2.96 -0.11
C LEU A 59 -8.65 -4.39 -0.17
N SER A 60 -9.86 -4.66 0.33
CA SER A 60 -10.52 -5.95 0.21
C SER A 60 -10.74 -6.34 -1.27
N ASP A 61 -11.20 -5.41 -2.12
CA ASP A 61 -11.30 -5.65 -3.57
C ASP A 61 -9.94 -5.99 -4.20
N LEU A 62 -8.87 -5.33 -3.76
CA LEU A 62 -7.53 -5.63 -4.25
C LEU A 62 -7.01 -6.99 -3.77
N SER A 63 -7.36 -7.40 -2.56
CA SER A 63 -7.07 -8.74 -2.05
C SER A 63 -7.77 -9.81 -2.90
N ASP A 64 -9.08 -9.69 -3.13
CA ASP A 64 -9.81 -10.65 -3.98
C ASP A 64 -9.19 -10.75 -5.38
N ARG A 65 -8.73 -9.62 -5.93
CA ARG A 65 -8.08 -9.57 -7.23
C ARG A 65 -6.70 -10.23 -7.23
N ILE A 66 -5.90 -10.08 -6.18
CA ILE A 66 -4.59 -10.73 -6.12
C ILE A 66 -4.71 -12.24 -5.91
N ASP A 67 -5.74 -12.65 -5.16
CA ASP A 67 -6.11 -14.05 -4.95
C ASP A 67 -6.63 -14.74 -6.21
N SER A 68 -7.22 -13.96 -7.13
CA SER A 68 -7.64 -14.45 -8.43
C SER A 68 -6.51 -14.62 -9.45
N LEU A 69 -5.30 -14.11 -9.17
CA LEU A 69 -4.18 -14.24 -10.10
C LEU A 69 -3.68 -15.69 -10.16
N PRO A 70 -3.25 -16.17 -11.33
CA PRO A 70 -2.66 -17.49 -11.45
C PRO A 70 -1.32 -17.53 -10.69
N TYR A 71 -1.31 -18.18 -9.53
CA TYR A 71 -0.09 -18.38 -8.76
C TYR A 71 0.82 -19.43 -9.41
N SER A 72 2.09 -19.06 -9.62
CA SER A 72 3.17 -20.05 -9.77
C SER A 72 3.91 -20.15 -8.43
N THR A 73 4.45 -21.32 -8.11
CA THR A 73 5.31 -21.50 -6.92
C THR A 73 6.60 -20.67 -6.98
N GLU A 74 6.93 -20.10 -8.15
CA GLU A 74 8.07 -19.20 -8.34
C GLU A 74 7.75 -17.74 -7.96
N ASN A 75 6.46 -17.36 -7.88
CA ASN A 75 6.01 -15.99 -7.65
C ASN A 75 5.75 -15.71 -6.16
N ILE A 76 6.72 -16.01 -5.29
CA ILE A 76 6.62 -15.75 -3.84
C ILE A 76 6.30 -14.27 -3.57
N LYS A 77 6.85 -13.35 -4.37
CA LYS A 77 6.62 -11.91 -4.22
C LYS A 77 5.17 -11.50 -4.50
N ASP A 78 4.49 -12.13 -5.45
CA ASP A 78 3.08 -11.86 -5.73
C ASP A 78 2.22 -12.21 -4.50
N ARG A 79 2.53 -13.35 -3.86
CA ARG A 79 1.87 -13.75 -2.62
C ARG A 79 2.16 -12.78 -1.48
N MET A 80 3.40 -12.29 -1.36
CA MET A 80 3.75 -11.30 -0.33
C MET A 80 2.94 -10.00 -0.50
N VAL A 81 2.70 -9.55 -1.72
CA VAL A 81 1.83 -8.39 -1.97
C VAL A 81 0.43 -8.63 -1.39
N GLY A 82 -0.15 -9.81 -1.62
CA GLY A 82 -1.49 -10.13 -1.09
C GLY A 82 -1.50 -10.15 0.44
N ILE A 83 -0.52 -10.81 1.05
CA ILE A 83 -0.37 -10.86 2.52
C ILE A 83 -0.34 -9.46 3.14
N TYR A 84 0.40 -8.52 2.56
CA TYR A 84 0.47 -7.16 3.11
C TYR A 84 -0.80 -6.35 2.85
N ILE A 85 -1.48 -6.54 1.72
CA ILE A 85 -2.78 -5.92 1.47
C ILE A 85 -3.80 -6.38 2.51
N ASP A 86 -3.84 -7.69 2.80
CA ASP A 86 -4.73 -8.27 3.82
C ASP A 86 -4.43 -7.74 5.21
N SER A 87 -3.14 -7.66 5.57
CA SER A 87 -2.70 -7.17 6.88
C SER A 87 -3.16 -5.73 7.10
N ILE A 88 -2.92 -4.85 6.12
CA ILE A 88 -3.37 -3.45 6.19
C ILE A 88 -4.91 -3.39 6.28
N SER A 89 -5.59 -4.16 5.43
CA SER A 89 -7.07 -4.21 5.39
C SER A 89 -7.66 -4.64 6.75
N TYR A 90 -7.03 -5.60 7.42
CA TYR A 90 -7.43 -6.09 8.74
C TYR A 90 -7.20 -5.05 9.85
N GLU A 91 -6.04 -4.38 9.86
CA GLU A 91 -5.73 -3.37 10.87
C GLU A 91 -6.68 -2.16 10.81
N LEU A 92 -7.20 -1.82 9.61
CA LEU A 92 -8.17 -0.73 9.42
C LEU A 92 -9.53 -0.97 10.09
N ILE A 93 -9.92 -2.21 10.36
CA ILE A 93 -11.22 -2.54 10.96
C ILE A 93 -11.09 -3.10 12.38
N ARG A 94 -9.87 -3.20 12.89
CA ARG A 94 -9.61 -3.75 14.21
C ARG A 94 -10.11 -2.80 15.30
N PHE A 95 -10.78 -3.36 16.31
CA PHE A 95 -11.39 -2.62 17.43
C PHE A 95 -10.40 -1.74 18.23
N GLN A 96 -9.12 -2.09 18.20
CA GLN A 96 -8.01 -1.29 18.73
C GLN A 96 -7.02 -1.01 17.61
N MET A 97 -7.43 -0.16 16.67
CA MET A 97 -6.58 0.26 15.56
C MET A 97 -5.30 0.91 16.08
N ASP A 98 -4.16 0.35 15.69
CA ASP A 98 -2.85 0.94 15.94
C ASP A 98 -2.33 1.53 14.63
N TYR A 99 -2.29 2.86 14.56
CA TYR A 99 -1.80 3.58 13.40
C TYR A 99 -0.36 3.17 13.02
N SER A 100 0.46 2.80 14.01
CA SER A 100 1.84 2.38 13.76
C SER A 100 1.92 1.05 13.00
N SER A 101 1.01 0.11 13.28
CA SER A 101 0.91 -1.17 12.55
C SER A 101 0.56 -0.96 11.07
N ILE A 102 -0.36 -0.03 10.78
CA ILE A 102 -0.75 0.31 9.41
C ILE A 102 0.45 0.87 8.62
N VAL A 103 1.21 1.78 9.24
CA VAL A 103 2.43 2.34 8.62
C VAL A 103 3.49 1.27 8.42
N GLU A 104 3.69 0.37 9.40
CA GLU A 104 4.66 -0.72 9.30
C GLU A 104 4.33 -1.66 8.13
N ASP A 105 3.08 -2.07 7.98
CA ASP A 105 2.68 -2.96 6.89
C ASP A 105 2.67 -2.26 5.53
N ARG A 106 2.36 -0.96 5.48
CA ARG A 106 2.57 -0.12 4.29
C ARG A 106 4.03 -0.12 3.88
N ASP A 107 4.96 0.09 4.81
CA ASP A 107 6.39 0.12 4.54
C ASP A 107 6.92 -1.25 4.08
N LYS A 108 6.40 -2.36 4.64
CA LYS A 108 6.71 -3.71 4.14
C LYS A 108 6.23 -3.92 2.71
N LEU A 109 5.02 -3.47 2.38
CA LEU A 109 4.49 -3.52 1.02
C LEU A 109 5.35 -2.69 0.06
N ALA A 110 5.77 -1.48 0.46
CA ALA A 110 6.65 -0.63 -0.33
C ALA A 110 8.00 -1.31 -0.61
N ASN A 111 8.61 -1.92 0.41
CA ASN A 111 9.85 -2.68 0.28
C ASN A 111 9.71 -3.85 -0.72
N VAL A 112 8.61 -4.60 -0.69
CA VAL A 112 8.36 -5.69 -1.67
C VAL A 112 8.24 -5.17 -3.10
N LEU A 113 7.68 -3.97 -3.27
CA LEU A 113 7.54 -3.29 -4.56
C LEU A 113 8.83 -2.57 -5.00
N GLY A 114 9.88 -2.56 -4.19
CA GLY A 114 11.12 -1.84 -4.46
C GLY A 114 10.95 -0.33 -4.45
N ARG A 115 10.17 0.19 -3.48
CA ARG A 115 9.82 1.60 -3.32
C ARG A 115 10.10 2.10 -1.92
#